data_AF-A0A8T6WWB8-F1
#
_entry.id   AF-A0A8T6WWB8-F1
#
_cell.length_a   1.000
_cell.length_b   1.000
_cell.length_c   1.000
_cell.angle_alpha   90.00
_cell.angle_beta   90.00
_cell.angle_gamma   90.00
#
_symmetry.space_group_name_H-M   'P 1'
#
loop_
_entity.id
_entity.type
_entity.pdbx_description
1 polymer ?
#
loop_
_entity_poly.entity_id
_entity_poly.type
_entity_poly.pdbx_seq_one_letter_code
_entity_poly.pdbx_strand_id
1 'polypeptide(L)'
;MDQTMSGDVIKFTFDHPMEVPMTLTVTDVAGNEASATITATIISSNSPPTMTLGMVDPPEGHTETEYTFKVTLWDVDGHLGTVRINIDLKTYDMVPDPSDADTSDGVVYTYTTKLGKGEHEYYFLGEDPLGLEATGPCVGDENIRTMTVYPKEAAAVPGMGAILAMMAIGLLGLATAIRRRKEVVE
;
A
#
# COMPACT_ATOMS: atom_id res chain seq x y z
N MET A 1 -11.09 56.71 -22.55
CA MET A 1 -11.01 55.70 -23.61
C MET A 1 -10.32 54.52 -22.98
N ASP A 2 -11.00 53.38 -22.91
CA ASP A 2 -10.39 52.17 -22.39
C ASP A 2 -9.53 51.56 -23.51
N GLN A 3 -8.25 51.33 -23.25
CA GLN A 3 -7.37 50.61 -24.17
C GLN A 3 -7.20 49.17 -23.68
N THR A 4 -7.42 48.22 -24.58
CA THR A 4 -7.07 46.81 -24.35
C THR A 4 -5.67 46.56 -24.89
N MET A 5 -4.77 46.09 -24.02
CA MET A 5 -3.43 45.62 -24.40
C MET A 5 -3.36 44.10 -24.24
N SER A 6 -2.61 43.44 -25.11
CA SER A 6 -2.30 42.01 -25.01
C SER A 6 -0.79 41.86 -24.87
N GLY A 7 -0.34 40.97 -23.99
CA GLY A 7 1.07 40.67 -23.73
C GLY A 7 1.47 39.28 -24.24
N ASP A 8 2.68 38.85 -23.90
CA ASP A 8 3.23 37.57 -24.31
C ASP A 8 2.42 36.39 -23.76
N VAL A 9 2.23 35.37 -24.60
CA VAL A 9 1.66 34.09 -24.16
C VAL A 9 2.81 33.19 -23.71
N ILE A 10 2.89 32.96 -22.40
CA ILE A 10 3.88 32.07 -21.79
C ILE A 10 3.22 30.71 -21.52
N LYS A 11 3.91 29.62 -21.87
CA LYS A 11 3.47 28.26 -21.57
C LYS A 11 4.28 27.71 -20.41
N PHE A 12 3.58 27.17 -19.41
CA PHE A 12 4.16 26.43 -18.29
C PHE A 12 3.50 25.05 -18.21
N THR A 13 4.29 24.05 -17.79
CA THR A 13 3.82 22.71 -17.45
C THR A 13 4.04 22.50 -15.96
N PHE A 14 3.05 21.91 -15.30
CA PHE A 14 3.09 21.57 -13.89
C PHE A 14 2.93 20.07 -13.74
N ASP A 15 3.81 19.45 -12.96
CA ASP A 15 3.84 18.00 -12.79
C ASP A 15 2.98 17.53 -11.60
N HIS A 16 2.48 18.47 -10.78
CA HIS A 16 1.70 18.20 -9.57
C HIS A 16 0.57 19.22 -9.41
N PRO A 17 -0.55 18.86 -8.75
CA PRO A 17 -1.58 19.81 -8.38
C PRO A 17 -1.02 20.92 -7.47
N MET A 18 -1.34 22.18 -7.76
CA MET A 18 -0.96 23.30 -6.91
C MET A 18 -1.79 24.55 -7.21
N GLU A 19 -1.83 25.49 -6.28
CA GLU A 19 -2.32 26.84 -6.53
C GLU A 19 -1.16 27.75 -6.96
N VAL A 20 -1.31 28.38 -8.13
CA VAL A 20 -0.28 29.25 -8.72
C VAL A 20 -0.82 30.67 -8.80
N PRO A 21 -0.31 31.61 -7.99
CA PRO A 21 -0.62 33.02 -8.15
C PRO A 21 0.13 33.56 -9.38
N MET A 22 -0.61 34.09 -10.34
CA MET A 22 -0.08 34.77 -11.52
C MET A 22 -0.32 36.27 -11.39
N THR A 23 0.75 37.05 -11.39
CA THR A 23 0.69 38.51 -11.29
C THR A 23 1.00 39.15 -12.64
N LEU A 24 0.09 40.00 -13.10
CA LEU A 24 0.29 40.89 -14.24
C LEU A 24 0.59 42.29 -13.72
N THR A 25 1.74 42.85 -14.10
CA THR A 25 2.11 44.24 -13.80
C THR A 25 2.10 45.05 -15.10
N VAL A 26 1.47 46.22 -15.07
CA VAL A 26 1.42 47.17 -16.18
C VAL A 26 2.06 48.48 -15.71
N THR A 27 2.97 49.00 -16.51
CA THR A 27 3.65 50.28 -16.26
C THR A 27 3.25 51.30 -17.33
N ASP A 28 2.87 52.52 -16.93
CA ASP A 28 2.54 53.60 -17.87
C ASP A 28 3.77 54.38 -18.37
N VAL A 29 3.58 55.29 -19.32
CA VAL A 29 4.68 56.11 -19.90
C VAL A 29 5.33 57.08 -18.90
N ALA A 30 4.65 57.38 -17.79
CA ALA A 30 5.18 58.20 -16.70
C ALA A 30 5.90 57.36 -15.63
N GLY A 31 5.89 56.02 -15.77
CA GLY A 31 6.52 55.08 -14.86
C GLY A 31 5.63 54.62 -13.69
N ASN A 32 4.32 54.90 -13.71
CA ASN A 32 3.41 54.39 -12.69
C ASN A 32 3.07 52.93 -12.96
N GLU A 33 3.06 52.11 -11.91
CA GLU A 33 2.75 50.68 -12.01
C GLU A 33 1.40 50.35 -11.38
N ALA A 34 0.67 49.43 -12.02
CA ALA A 34 -0.50 48.78 -11.46
C ALA A 34 -0.38 47.27 -11.67
N SER A 35 -0.75 46.48 -10.66
CA SER A 35 -0.66 45.03 -10.73
C SER A 35 -1.98 44.37 -10.35
N ALA A 36 -2.29 43.25 -11.01
CA ALA A 36 -3.40 42.38 -10.68
C ALA A 36 -2.91 40.94 -10.55
N THR A 37 -3.43 40.21 -9.55
CA THR A 37 -3.11 38.80 -9.34
C THR A 37 -4.35 37.94 -9.53
N ILE A 38 -4.20 36.86 -10.26
CA ILE A 38 -5.18 35.77 -10.37
C ILE A 38 -4.54 34.48 -9.84
N THR A 39 -5.31 33.65 -9.14
CA THR A 39 -4.85 32.32 -8.74
C THR A 39 -5.39 31.30 -9.75
N ALA A 40 -4.50 30.52 -10.35
CA ALA A 40 -4.87 29.33 -11.09
C ALA A 40 -4.76 28.10 -10.18
N THR A 41 -5.78 27.27 -10.15
CA THR A 41 -5.73 25.96 -9.48
C THR A 41 -5.39 24.91 -10.52
N ILE A 42 -4.21 24.32 -10.40
CA ILE A 42 -3.80 23.16 -11.18
C ILE A 42 -4.29 21.91 -10.44
N ILE A 43 -5.06 21.09 -11.14
CA ILE A 43 -5.56 19.81 -10.63
C ILE A 43 -4.85 18.67 -11.36
N SER A 44 -4.60 17.56 -10.67
CA SER A 44 -4.18 16.31 -11.31
C SER A 44 -5.39 15.43 -11.60
N SER A 45 -5.37 14.75 -12.74
CA SER A 45 -6.31 13.66 -13.05
C SER A 45 -5.85 12.31 -12.53
N ASN A 46 -4.74 12.27 -11.77
CA ASN A 46 -4.15 11.04 -11.28
C ASN A 46 -5.04 10.33 -10.25
N SER A 47 -5.08 9.01 -10.33
CA SER A 47 -5.80 8.12 -9.44
C SER A 47 -4.84 7.56 -8.39
N PRO A 48 -5.32 7.22 -7.17
CA PRO A 48 -4.48 6.52 -6.20
C PRO A 48 -4.12 5.12 -6.71
N PRO A 49 -2.97 4.58 -6.31
CA PRO A 49 -2.61 3.22 -6.65
C PRO A 49 -3.51 2.21 -5.92
N THR A 50 -3.39 0.95 -6.28
CA THR A 50 -4.11 -0.17 -5.69
C THR A 50 -3.13 -1.26 -5.28
N MET A 51 -3.44 -1.94 -4.17
CA MET A 51 -2.63 -3.05 -3.66
C MET A 51 -3.43 -4.34 -3.63
N THR A 52 -2.84 -5.40 -4.16
CA THR A 52 -3.47 -6.73 -4.21
C THR A 52 -2.47 -7.84 -3.89
N LEU A 53 -2.98 -9.05 -3.64
CA LEU A 53 -2.19 -10.27 -3.45
C LEU A 53 -1.15 -10.17 -2.32
N GLY A 54 -1.41 -9.33 -1.30
CA GLY A 54 -0.52 -9.21 -0.15
C GLY A 54 -0.48 -10.51 0.68
N MET A 55 0.70 -11.08 0.85
CA MET A 55 0.91 -12.36 1.53
C MET A 55 2.29 -12.45 2.19
N VAL A 56 2.49 -13.48 3.01
CA VAL A 56 3.80 -13.92 3.52
C VAL A 56 4.05 -15.37 3.12
N ASP A 57 5.30 -15.69 2.78
CA ASP A 57 5.78 -17.05 2.54
C ASP A 57 7.09 -17.31 3.31
N PRO A 58 7.20 -18.41 4.08
CA PRO A 58 6.12 -19.33 4.43
C PRO A 58 5.10 -18.67 5.38
N PRO A 59 3.83 -19.11 5.41
CA PRO A 59 2.81 -18.55 6.30
C PRO A 59 3.04 -18.89 7.78
N GLU A 60 3.84 -19.91 8.07
CA GLU A 60 4.21 -20.35 9.41
C GLU A 60 5.69 -20.72 9.45
N GLY A 61 6.30 -20.66 10.63
CA GLY A 61 7.70 -21.05 10.80
C GLY A 61 8.21 -20.77 12.20
N HIS A 62 9.53 -20.69 12.32
CA HIS A 62 10.19 -20.44 13.59
C HIS A 62 11.14 -19.25 13.52
N THR A 63 11.73 -18.86 14.66
CA THR A 63 12.62 -17.68 14.76
C THR A 63 13.81 -17.66 13.79
N GLU A 64 14.22 -18.81 13.25
CA GLU A 64 15.27 -18.89 12.22
C GLU A 64 14.76 -18.95 10.77
N THR A 65 13.44 -18.99 10.57
CA THR A 65 12.82 -19.00 9.25
C THR A 65 12.92 -17.60 8.65
N GLU A 66 13.35 -17.52 7.39
CA GLU A 66 13.23 -16.30 6.61
C GLU A 66 11.81 -16.21 6.06
N TYR A 67 11.12 -15.13 6.39
CA TYR A 67 9.78 -14.81 5.91
C TYR A 67 9.88 -13.77 4.81
N THR A 68 9.31 -14.09 3.65
CA THR A 68 9.23 -13.18 2.51
C THR A 68 7.81 -12.67 2.38
N PHE A 69 7.65 -11.38 2.65
CA PHE A 69 6.42 -10.66 2.41
C PHE A 69 6.35 -10.22 0.96
N LYS A 70 5.20 -10.39 0.32
CA LYS A 70 4.96 -10.02 -1.07
C LYS A 70 3.64 -9.26 -1.21
N VAL A 71 3.60 -8.26 -2.08
CA VAL A 71 2.36 -7.55 -2.46
C VAL A 71 2.51 -6.98 -3.87
N THR A 72 1.42 -6.89 -4.63
CA THR A 72 1.40 -6.29 -5.96
C THR A 72 0.84 -4.87 -5.90
N LEU A 73 1.61 -3.90 -6.40
CA LEU A 73 1.19 -2.51 -6.57
C LEU A 73 0.78 -2.27 -8.03
N TRP A 74 -0.41 -1.73 -8.26
CA TRP A 74 -0.88 -1.34 -9.58
C TRP A 74 -1.41 0.08 -9.57
N ASP A 75 -1.09 0.85 -10.60
CA ASP A 75 -1.58 2.21 -10.80
C ASP A 75 -2.18 2.35 -12.20
N VAL A 76 -3.42 2.80 -12.30
CA VAL A 76 -4.16 2.87 -13.58
C VAL A 76 -3.62 3.96 -14.52
N ASP A 77 -2.96 4.97 -13.96
CA ASP A 77 -2.35 6.09 -14.69
C ASP A 77 -0.86 5.82 -14.99
N GLY A 78 -0.32 4.70 -14.50
CA GLY A 78 1.07 4.28 -14.69
C GLY A 78 2.07 4.97 -13.74
N HIS A 79 1.59 5.67 -12.72
CA HIS A 79 2.43 6.38 -11.75
C HIS A 79 2.82 5.44 -10.59
N LEU A 80 3.55 4.37 -10.91
CA LEU A 80 4.05 3.45 -9.89
C LEU A 80 5.02 4.17 -8.95
N GLY A 81 4.79 4.04 -7.65
CA GLY A 81 5.64 4.65 -6.64
C GLY A 81 6.30 3.63 -5.72
N THR A 82 6.29 3.89 -4.42
CA THR A 82 7.01 3.09 -3.42
C THR A 82 6.09 2.22 -2.60
N VAL A 83 6.64 1.13 -2.04
CA VAL A 83 5.93 0.25 -1.13
C VAL A 83 6.70 0.08 0.17
N ARG A 84 5.96 0.14 1.28
CA ARG A 84 6.43 -0.11 2.63
C ARG A 84 5.58 -1.20 3.28
N ILE A 85 6.18 -1.97 4.17
CA ILE A 85 5.48 -2.90 5.07
C ILE A 85 5.61 -2.40 6.50
N ASN A 86 4.50 -2.40 7.24
CA ASN A 86 4.52 -2.25 8.69
C ASN A 86 4.45 -3.64 9.33
N ILE A 87 5.35 -3.94 10.26
CA ILE A 87 5.35 -5.14 11.09
C ILE A 87 5.49 -4.70 12.54
N ASP A 88 4.50 -5.01 13.39
CA ASP A 88 4.43 -4.60 14.80
C ASP A 88 4.74 -3.11 15.03
N LEU A 89 4.07 -2.23 14.28
CA LEU A 89 4.22 -0.77 14.32
C LEU A 89 5.55 -0.23 13.75
N LYS A 90 6.46 -1.08 13.26
CA LYS A 90 7.68 -0.65 12.60
C LYS A 90 7.59 -0.80 11.09
N THR A 91 7.96 0.27 10.38
CA THR A 91 7.87 0.34 8.92
C THR A 91 9.22 0.02 8.26
N TYR A 92 9.17 -0.71 7.15
CA TYR A 92 10.31 -1.10 6.33
C TYR A 92 10.01 -0.87 4.85
N ASP A 93 10.99 -0.38 4.10
CA ASP A 93 10.87 -0.24 2.65
C ASP A 93 10.94 -1.62 1.97
N MET A 94 10.06 -1.83 0.99
CA MET A 94 10.07 -3.03 0.15
C MET A 94 10.76 -2.72 -1.18
N VAL A 95 11.27 -3.75 -1.85
CA VAL A 95 11.93 -3.64 -3.16
C VAL A 95 11.18 -4.42 -4.23
N PRO A 96 11.14 -3.96 -5.49
CA PRO A 96 10.56 -4.74 -6.58
C PRO A 96 11.18 -6.14 -6.69
N ASP A 97 10.38 -7.17 -6.93
CA ASP A 97 10.84 -8.53 -7.18
C ASP A 97 11.59 -8.55 -8.52
N PRO A 98 12.90 -8.84 -8.56
CA PRO A 98 13.65 -8.86 -9.82
C PRO A 98 13.22 -9.99 -10.76
N SER A 99 12.43 -10.95 -10.27
CA SER A 99 11.87 -12.05 -11.06
C SER A 99 10.59 -11.67 -11.78
N ASP A 100 9.98 -10.53 -11.42
CA ASP A 100 8.79 -9.99 -12.05
C ASP A 100 9.17 -9.27 -13.35
N ALA A 101 9.09 -10.01 -14.46
CA ALA A 101 9.52 -9.55 -15.78
C ALA A 101 8.43 -8.82 -16.58
N ASP A 102 7.16 -8.97 -16.19
CA ASP A 102 6.02 -8.38 -16.87
C ASP A 102 5.25 -7.49 -15.88
N THR A 103 5.57 -6.19 -15.90
CA THR A 103 4.96 -5.24 -14.98
C THR A 103 3.65 -4.66 -15.51
N SER A 104 3.05 -5.26 -16.55
CA SER A 104 1.83 -4.75 -17.19
C SER A 104 0.56 -5.05 -16.40
N ASP A 105 0.63 -5.92 -15.39
CA ASP A 105 -0.46 -6.26 -14.46
C ASP A 105 -0.20 -5.79 -13.00
N GLY A 106 0.89 -5.07 -12.79
CA GLY A 106 1.34 -4.63 -11.48
C GLY A 106 2.85 -4.83 -11.32
N VAL A 107 3.40 -4.30 -10.25
CA VAL A 107 4.78 -4.63 -9.83
C VAL A 107 4.70 -5.34 -8.50
N VAL A 108 5.28 -6.52 -8.43
CA VAL A 108 5.44 -7.27 -7.18
C VAL A 108 6.56 -6.64 -6.35
N TYR A 109 6.27 -6.29 -5.10
CA TYR A 109 7.25 -5.84 -4.12
C TYR A 109 7.50 -6.91 -3.07
N THR A 110 8.73 -7.03 -2.61
CA THR A 110 9.17 -8.02 -1.63
C THR A 110 9.96 -7.42 -0.48
N TYR A 111 9.84 -8.03 0.70
CA TYR A 111 10.68 -7.77 1.86
C TYR A 111 10.90 -9.08 2.62
N THR A 112 12.16 -9.41 2.89
CA THR A 112 12.53 -10.66 3.58
C THR A 112 13.17 -10.36 4.92
N THR A 113 12.66 -10.97 5.99
CA THR A 113 13.22 -10.83 7.34
C THR A 113 13.02 -12.09 8.16
N LYS A 114 13.78 -12.21 9.25
CA LYS A 114 13.43 -13.08 10.38
C LYS A 114 12.59 -12.31 11.39
N LEU A 115 11.77 -13.02 12.15
CA LEU A 115 10.91 -12.45 13.19
C LEU A 115 11.17 -13.12 14.54
N GLY A 116 10.86 -12.39 15.62
CA GLY A 116 10.91 -12.91 16.97
C GLY A 116 9.86 -14.01 17.19
N LYS A 117 9.87 -14.67 18.34
CA LYS A 117 8.76 -15.56 18.70
C LYS A 117 7.54 -14.73 19.07
N GLY A 118 6.34 -15.19 18.71
CA GLY A 118 5.08 -14.55 19.09
C GLY A 118 4.14 -14.34 17.93
N GLU A 119 3.03 -13.65 18.22
CA GLU A 119 2.12 -13.13 17.20
C GLU A 119 2.67 -11.82 16.65
N HIS A 120 2.63 -11.69 15.34
CA HIS A 120 3.07 -10.52 14.60
C HIS A 120 1.93 -9.99 13.74
N GLU A 121 1.72 -8.68 13.78
CA GLU A 121 0.76 -8.00 12.92
C GLU A 121 1.47 -7.28 11.79
N TYR A 122 0.91 -7.34 10.58
CA TYR A 122 1.47 -6.64 9.43
C TYR A 122 0.42 -6.11 8.46
N TYR A 123 0.78 -5.05 7.75
CA TYR A 123 0.01 -4.49 6.63
C TYR A 123 0.94 -3.77 5.65
N PHE A 124 0.44 -3.51 4.44
CA PHE A 124 1.22 -2.89 3.37
C PHE A 124 0.73 -1.47 3.07
N LEU A 125 1.67 -0.59 2.72
CA LEU A 125 1.45 0.80 2.37
C LEU A 125 2.09 1.07 1.01
N GLY A 126 1.30 1.55 0.05
CA GLY A 126 1.78 2.03 -1.26
C GLY A 126 1.60 3.54 -1.34
N GLU A 127 2.50 4.22 -2.04
CA GLU A 127 2.44 5.66 -2.28
C GLU A 127 2.93 5.94 -3.70
N ASP A 128 2.14 6.63 -4.53
CA ASP A 128 2.56 7.06 -5.87
C ASP A 128 3.54 8.26 -5.80
N PRO A 129 4.20 8.64 -6.91
CA PRO A 129 5.09 9.80 -6.94
C PRO A 129 4.44 11.15 -6.63
N LEU A 130 3.11 11.26 -6.65
CA LEU A 130 2.35 12.47 -6.32
C LEU A 130 1.82 12.46 -4.86
N GLY A 131 2.12 11.41 -4.08
CA GLY A 131 1.73 11.25 -2.69
C GLY A 131 0.33 10.68 -2.46
N LEU A 132 -0.32 10.10 -3.48
CA LEU A 132 -1.56 9.35 -3.26
C LEU A 132 -1.25 7.96 -2.71
N GLU A 133 -1.95 7.61 -1.64
CA GLU A 133 -1.66 6.40 -0.86
C GLU A 133 -2.64 5.25 -1.16
N ALA A 134 -2.15 4.03 -0.94
CA ALA A 134 -2.92 2.80 -0.95
C ALA A 134 -2.56 1.92 0.24
N THR A 135 -3.51 1.12 0.71
CA THR A 135 -3.31 0.14 1.78
C THR A 135 -3.65 -1.27 1.30
N GLY A 136 -2.79 -2.23 1.61
CA GLY A 136 -2.98 -3.66 1.35
C GLY A 136 -3.11 -4.47 2.65
N PRO A 137 -3.39 -5.79 2.58
CA PRO A 137 -3.00 -6.67 1.47
C PRO A 137 -4.00 -6.79 0.30
N CYS A 138 -5.25 -6.40 0.49
CA CYS A 138 -6.27 -6.41 -0.56
C CYS A 138 -7.33 -5.33 -0.31
N VAL A 139 -7.77 -4.69 -1.39
CA VAL A 139 -8.80 -3.64 -1.36
C VAL A 139 -10.09 -4.18 -0.72
N GLY A 140 -10.52 -3.58 0.38
CA GLY A 140 -11.81 -3.86 1.02
C GLY A 140 -11.82 -4.90 2.16
N ASP A 141 -10.68 -5.50 2.50
CA ASP A 141 -10.51 -6.35 3.69
C ASP A 141 -9.96 -5.53 4.88
N GLU A 142 -9.99 -6.11 6.09
CA GLU A 142 -9.17 -5.58 7.18
C GLU A 142 -7.70 -5.57 6.72
N ASN A 143 -7.09 -4.37 6.70
CA ASN A 143 -5.74 -4.18 6.18
C ASN A 143 -4.67 -4.90 7.01
N ILE A 144 -4.99 -5.31 8.24
CA ILE A 144 -4.05 -5.94 9.16
C ILE A 144 -4.17 -7.46 9.07
N ARG A 145 -3.05 -8.14 8.88
CA ARG A 145 -2.92 -9.60 8.93
C ARG A 145 -2.08 -10.01 10.13
N THR A 146 -2.35 -11.20 10.65
CA THR A 146 -1.58 -11.80 11.75
C THR A 146 -0.80 -13.02 11.26
N MET A 147 0.36 -13.26 11.86
CA MET A 147 1.08 -14.53 11.76
C MET A 147 1.69 -14.92 13.10
N THR A 148 1.92 -16.21 13.29
CA THR A 148 2.54 -16.73 14.53
C THR A 148 3.88 -17.36 14.22
N VAL A 149 4.90 -16.92 14.96
CA VAL A 149 6.27 -17.41 14.83
C VAL A 149 6.63 -18.22 16.07
N TYR A 150 7.03 -19.47 15.84
CA TYR A 150 7.38 -20.41 16.90
C TYR A 150 8.87 -20.29 17.31
N PRO A 151 9.25 -20.65 18.53
CA PRO A 151 10.67 -20.82 18.85
C PRO A 151 11.27 -21.93 17.99
N LYS A 152 12.51 -21.76 17.51
CA LYS A 152 13.25 -22.89 16.95
C LYS A 152 13.41 -23.95 18.05
N GLU A 153 12.98 -25.18 17.78
CA GLU A 153 13.25 -26.29 18.69
C GLU A 153 14.76 -26.37 18.95
N ALA A 154 15.16 -26.33 20.22
CA ALA A 154 16.53 -26.65 20.58
C ALA A 154 16.77 -28.10 20.14
N ALA A 155 17.77 -28.32 19.28
CA ALA A 155 18.13 -29.66 18.83
C ALA A 155 18.16 -30.59 20.04
N ALA A 156 17.24 -31.56 20.07
CA ALA A 156 17.14 -32.47 21.19
C ALA A 156 18.51 -33.13 21.38
N VAL A 157 19.11 -32.94 22.55
CA VAL A 157 20.16 -33.85 23.01
C VAL A 157 19.54 -35.25 22.90
N PRO A 158 20.18 -36.24 22.27
CA PRO A 158 19.61 -37.58 22.15
C PRO A 158 19.37 -38.16 23.55
N GLY A 159 18.13 -38.10 24.03
CA GLY A 159 17.75 -38.60 25.34
C GLY A 159 16.57 -37.83 25.94
N MET A 160 15.44 -38.53 26.09
CA MET A 160 14.14 -38.10 26.64
C MET A 160 13.27 -37.24 25.71
N GLY A 161 12.27 -37.91 25.13
CA GLY A 161 11.29 -37.31 24.25
C GLY A 161 10.37 -36.29 24.92
N ALA A 162 9.89 -35.36 24.10
CA ALA A 162 8.69 -34.59 24.38
C ALA A 162 7.96 -34.33 23.06
N ILE A 163 6.67 -34.64 23.09
CA ILE A 163 5.63 -34.39 22.10
C ILE A 163 5.20 -32.91 22.22
N LEU A 164 4.71 -32.32 21.12
CA LEU A 164 3.75 -31.19 20.97
C LEU A 164 4.33 -30.12 20.01
N ALA A 165 3.59 -29.58 19.01
CA ALA A 165 2.16 -29.34 18.94
C ALA A 165 1.62 -29.38 17.49
N MET A 166 0.44 -29.99 17.30
CA MET A 166 -0.43 -29.73 16.16
C MET A 166 -1.65 -28.96 16.65
N MET A 167 -1.95 -27.81 16.05
CA MET A 167 -3.32 -27.29 15.92
C MET A 167 -3.38 -26.33 14.72
N ALA A 168 -3.66 -26.90 13.55
CA ALA A 168 -4.16 -26.15 12.40
C ALA A 168 -5.68 -25.99 12.57
N ILE A 169 -6.15 -24.78 12.87
CA ILE A 169 -7.56 -24.42 12.65
C ILE A 169 -7.63 -23.80 11.25
N GLY A 170 -7.82 -24.66 10.25
CA GLY A 170 -8.33 -24.26 8.95
C GLY A 170 -9.83 -24.01 9.06
N LEU A 171 -10.25 -22.75 8.99
CA LEU A 171 -11.65 -22.36 8.84
C LEU A 171 -11.87 -21.82 7.43
N LEU A 172 -12.38 -22.65 6.51
CA LEU A 172 -13.52 -22.28 5.65
C LEU A 172 -14.06 -23.50 4.88
N GLY A 173 -15.08 -24.14 5.44
CA GLY A 173 -15.89 -25.15 4.76
C GLY A 173 -17.36 -24.75 4.81
N LEU A 174 -17.86 -24.23 3.70
CA LEU A 174 -19.25 -23.83 3.49
C LEU A 174 -20.21 -25.04 3.51
N ALA A 175 -21.45 -24.76 3.93
CA ALA A 175 -22.71 -25.36 3.46
C ALA A 175 -23.26 -26.66 4.09
N THR A 176 -24.39 -26.45 4.80
CA THR A 176 -25.66 -27.20 4.81
C THR A 176 -25.78 -28.56 5.52
N ALA A 177 -26.66 -28.61 6.54
CA ALA A 177 -27.71 -29.64 6.62
C ALA A 177 -28.82 -29.25 7.62
N ILE A 178 -30.04 -29.08 7.09
CA ILE A 178 -31.31 -28.94 7.79
C ILE A 178 -31.61 -30.19 8.64
N ARG A 179 -32.09 -30.05 9.89
CA ARG A 179 -32.83 -31.15 10.56
C ARG A 179 -34.00 -30.65 11.40
N ARG A 180 -35.18 -31.17 11.02
CA ARG A 180 -36.53 -30.91 11.54
C ARG A 180 -36.64 -31.04 13.07
N ARG A 181 -37.28 -30.06 13.72
CA ARG A 181 -37.89 -30.24 15.06
C ARG A 181 -39.16 -31.06 14.93
N LYS A 182 -39.22 -32.21 15.60
CA LYS A 182 -40.48 -32.81 16.07
C LYS A 182 -40.76 -32.18 17.44
N GLU A 183 -41.87 -31.48 17.59
CA GLU A 183 -42.48 -31.28 18.90
C GLU A 183 -43.79 -32.05 18.91
N VAL A 184 -43.85 -33.01 19.83
CA VAL A 184 -45.04 -33.67 20.31
C VAL A 184 -45.65 -32.72 21.33
N VAL A 185 -46.93 -32.40 21.16
CA VAL A 185 -47.77 -31.81 22.22
C VAL A 185 -49.00 -32.71 22.31
N GLU A 186 -49.38 -33.02 23.56
CA GLU A 186 -50.45 -33.93 23.99
C GLU A 186 -51.78 -33.80 23.24
#